data_AF-A0A2Z6B276-F1
#
_entry.id   AF-A0A2Z6B276-F1
#
_cell.length_a   1.000
_cell.length_b   1.000
_cell.length_c   1.000
_cell.angle_alpha   90.00
_cell.angle_beta   90.00
_cell.angle_gamma   90.00
#
_symmetry.space_group_name_H-M   'P 1'
#
loop_
_entity.id
_entity.type
_entity.pdbx_description
1 polymer ?
#
loop_
_entity_poly.entity_id
_entity_poly.type
_entity_poly.pdbx_seq_one_letter_code
_entity_poly.pdbx_strand_id
1 'polypeptide(L)'
;MTVESTTTKIRYEGNSQATRFPTLFVFAHDEHVRAVVRSLAAATDSGYLDTPLTLGTDYSLEGAGTGLSGTLVYPLSGTPLPEGHTLTIYSDVAITQEKAWNNLDAIDTTEIEKADDKLTRICLQLKEELGRCIKLPVAAPTPETDINPEDLFAVRDSALAARDSALISEAHANTSASVAAEDALNAATAAVNAAALSEAAAAAESSAAASAQLATSAASAAFGAAASAYDPTINYDFPDVVAGPDGHTYRAISPVQGQEPGSGSEIWTRLTLDVSPLFDQDMDGDVIFVG
;
A
#
# COMPACT_ATOMS: atom_id res chain seq x y z
N MET A 1 30.36 -5.69 57.96
CA MET A 1 29.66 -6.45 56.90
C MET A 1 30.47 -6.28 55.64
N THR A 2 31.40 -7.18 55.39
CA THR A 2 32.35 -6.98 54.29
C THR A 2 31.68 -6.96 52.91
N VAL A 3 32.06 -5.98 52.08
CA VAL A 3 31.58 -5.86 50.70
C VAL A 3 32.43 -6.72 49.76
N GLU A 4 32.01 -7.97 49.52
CA GLU A 4 32.72 -8.90 48.63
C GLU A 4 32.21 -8.88 47.18
N SER A 5 30.94 -8.53 46.99
CA SER A 5 30.30 -8.50 45.66
C SER A 5 30.43 -7.12 45.02
N THR A 6 30.78 -7.08 43.73
CA THR A 6 30.78 -5.86 42.93
C THR A 6 29.40 -5.51 42.36
N THR A 7 28.38 -6.35 42.59
CA THR A 7 27.02 -6.10 42.12
C THR A 7 26.43 -4.92 42.88
N THR A 8 25.95 -3.93 42.15
CA THR A 8 25.26 -2.74 42.68
C THR A 8 23.89 -2.52 42.06
N LYS A 9 23.55 -3.30 41.03
CA LYS A 9 22.30 -3.22 40.27
C LYS A 9 21.93 -4.59 39.71
N ILE A 10 20.65 -4.90 39.71
CA ILE A 10 20.08 -6.11 39.09
C ILE A 10 18.76 -5.75 38.40
N ARG A 11 18.47 -6.44 37.28
CA ARG A 11 17.23 -6.27 36.51
C ARG A 11 16.46 -7.59 36.48
N TYR A 12 15.15 -7.49 36.65
CA TYR A 12 14.18 -8.58 36.57
C TYR A 12 13.15 -8.30 35.49
N GLU A 13 12.82 -9.33 34.71
CA GLU A 13 11.74 -9.30 33.73
C GLU A 13 10.40 -9.64 34.41
N GLY A 14 9.35 -8.92 34.03
CA GLY A 14 7.99 -9.18 34.51
C GLY A 14 7.41 -10.46 33.92
N ASN A 15 6.67 -11.19 34.74
CA ASN A 15 5.96 -12.42 34.36
C ASN A 15 4.54 -12.49 34.92
N SER A 16 4.03 -11.35 35.44
CA SER A 16 2.70 -11.22 36.04
C SER A 16 2.46 -12.12 37.27
N GLN A 17 3.50 -12.72 37.87
CA GLN A 17 3.37 -13.64 39.00
C GLN A 17 4.36 -13.37 40.15
N ALA A 18 5.63 -13.10 39.84
CA ALA A 18 6.67 -12.95 40.83
C ALA A 18 6.47 -11.67 41.66
N THR A 19 6.62 -11.79 42.98
CA THR A 19 6.51 -10.65 43.91
C THR A 19 7.74 -10.46 44.80
N ARG A 20 8.75 -11.33 44.66
CA ARG A 20 9.94 -11.35 45.51
C ARG A 20 11.18 -11.41 44.64
N PHE A 21 12.07 -10.44 44.82
CA PHE A 21 13.20 -10.19 43.96
C PHE A 21 14.46 -10.04 44.80
N PRO A 22 15.41 -10.98 44.74
CA PRO A 22 16.69 -10.86 45.43
C PRO A 22 17.44 -9.59 45.01
N THR A 23 18.07 -8.88 45.95
CA THR A 23 18.87 -7.70 45.63
C THR A 23 20.23 -8.08 45.04
N LEU A 24 20.75 -9.27 45.37
CA LEU A 24 22.09 -9.76 45.01
C LEU A 24 23.27 -8.90 45.50
N PHE A 25 23.00 -8.00 46.45
CA PHE A 25 24.01 -7.24 47.16
C PHE A 25 23.58 -6.96 48.59
N VAL A 26 24.55 -6.74 49.46
CA VAL A 26 24.31 -6.49 50.89
C VAL A 26 24.12 -5.00 51.16
N PHE A 27 23.23 -4.63 52.08
CA PHE A 27 22.95 -3.23 52.43
C PHE A 27 22.69 -3.08 53.94
N ALA A 28 23.14 -1.96 54.51
CA ALA A 28 23.03 -1.69 55.95
C ALA A 28 21.63 -1.23 56.38
N HIS A 29 20.96 -0.43 55.53
CA HIS A 29 19.64 0.14 55.78
C HIS A 29 18.80 0.03 54.51
N ASP A 30 17.48 -0.16 54.65
CA ASP A 30 16.56 -0.26 53.51
C ASP A 30 16.60 1.00 52.62
N GLU A 31 16.87 2.17 53.22
CA GLU A 31 17.02 3.44 52.52
C GLU A 31 18.19 3.47 51.53
N HIS A 32 19.14 2.55 51.64
CA HIS A 32 20.28 2.42 50.73
C HIS A 32 19.95 1.68 49.43
N VAL A 33 18.68 1.34 49.20
CA VAL A 33 18.24 0.57 48.04
C VAL A 33 17.04 1.25 47.40
N ARG A 34 17.14 1.45 46.09
CA ARG A 34 16.08 2.02 45.25
C ARG A 34 15.64 1.01 44.20
N ALA A 35 14.43 1.23 43.70
CA ALA A 35 13.90 0.46 42.60
C ALA A 35 13.17 1.36 41.59
N VAL A 36 13.19 0.95 40.33
CA VAL A 36 12.53 1.63 39.21
C VAL A 36 11.88 0.59 38.31
N VAL A 37 10.67 0.87 37.86
CA VAL A 37 10.00 0.07 36.83
C VAL A 37 10.14 0.76 35.49
N ARG A 38 10.59 0.01 34.49
CA ARG A 38 10.60 0.42 33.09
C ARG A 38 9.43 -0.22 32.36
N SER A 39 8.52 0.61 31.85
CA SER A 39 7.40 0.20 30.99
C SER A 39 7.62 0.63 29.55
N LEU A 40 6.87 0.05 28.62
CA LEU A 40 6.73 0.62 27.28
C LEU A 40 5.94 1.94 27.40
N ALA A 41 6.39 2.98 26.68
CA ALA A 41 5.59 4.18 26.53
C ALA A 41 4.31 3.86 25.73
N ALA A 42 3.25 4.67 25.90
CA ALA A 42 1.99 4.47 25.19
C ALA A 42 2.22 4.37 23.67
N ALA A 43 1.35 3.67 22.94
CA ALA A 43 1.53 3.29 21.54
C ALA A 43 1.86 4.42 20.54
N THR A 44 1.65 5.68 20.92
CA THR A 44 2.01 6.88 20.14
C THR A 44 3.47 7.33 20.30
N ASP A 45 4.21 6.79 21.27
CA ASP A 45 5.58 7.18 21.57
C ASP A 45 6.49 5.95 21.55
N SER A 46 7.45 5.91 20.64
CA SER A 46 8.40 4.81 20.48
C SER A 46 9.49 4.89 21.55
N GLY A 47 9.12 4.67 22.81
CA GLY A 47 10.00 4.88 23.96
C GLY A 47 9.74 3.95 25.14
N TYR A 48 10.59 4.10 26.16
CA TYR A 48 10.44 3.48 27.47
C TYR A 48 10.16 4.56 28.51
N LEU A 49 9.31 4.26 29.50
CA LEU A 49 9.04 5.13 30.63
C LEU A 49 9.63 4.50 31.89
N ASP A 50 10.49 5.24 32.59
CA ASP A 50 11.07 4.85 33.87
C ASP A 50 10.29 5.50 35.02
N THR A 51 9.62 4.69 35.83
CA THR A 51 8.84 5.12 37.00
C THR A 51 9.57 4.74 38.28
N PRO A 52 10.15 5.70 39.03
CA PRO A 52 10.79 5.41 40.30
C PRO A 52 9.75 4.91 41.31
N LEU A 53 10.12 3.90 42.10
CA LEU A 53 9.27 3.35 43.14
C LEU A 53 9.60 3.95 44.51
N THR A 54 8.60 4.03 45.37
CA THR A 54 8.70 4.56 46.73
C THR A 54 8.74 3.43 47.76
N LEU A 55 9.81 3.36 48.54
CA LEU A 55 9.95 2.41 49.66
C LEU A 55 8.80 2.59 50.67
N GLY A 56 8.19 1.49 51.10
CA GLY A 56 7.06 1.46 52.04
C GLY A 56 5.69 1.74 51.40
N THR A 57 5.66 2.22 50.16
CA THR A 57 4.41 2.42 49.39
C THR A 57 4.29 1.40 48.27
N ASP A 58 5.29 1.35 47.40
CA ASP A 58 5.30 0.48 46.21
C ASP A 58 5.99 -0.84 46.47
N TYR A 59 7.08 -0.82 47.27
CA TYR A 59 7.89 -2.00 47.61
C TYR A 59 8.34 -1.97 49.07
N SER A 60 8.70 -3.13 49.62
CA SER A 60 9.44 -3.26 50.88
C SER A 60 10.74 -4.03 50.69
N LEU A 61 11.61 -3.99 51.68
CA LEU A 61 12.88 -4.71 51.71
C LEU A 61 12.97 -5.59 52.94
N GLU A 62 13.69 -6.69 52.79
CA GLU A 62 14.02 -7.64 53.83
C GLU A 62 15.54 -7.88 53.80
N GLY A 63 16.17 -8.02 54.97
CA GLY A 63 17.58 -8.41 55.07
C GLY A 63 18.59 -7.28 55.32
N ALA A 64 18.14 -6.05 55.59
CA ALA A 64 19.02 -4.94 55.99
C ALA A 64 19.92 -5.31 57.18
N GLY A 65 21.21 -4.98 57.08
CA GLY A 65 22.18 -5.11 58.17
C GLY A 65 22.53 -6.54 58.57
N THR A 66 21.98 -7.55 57.90
CA THR A 66 22.19 -8.97 58.24
C THR A 66 23.52 -9.54 57.77
N GLY A 67 24.23 -8.83 56.89
CA GLY A 67 25.43 -9.35 56.24
C GLY A 67 25.17 -10.22 55.01
N LEU A 68 23.90 -10.49 54.69
CA LEU A 68 23.48 -11.27 53.54
C LEU A 68 22.77 -10.38 52.51
N SER A 69 22.63 -10.87 51.28
CA SER A 69 21.83 -10.15 50.28
C SER A 69 20.37 -10.10 50.70
N GLY A 70 19.75 -8.93 50.62
CA GLY A 70 18.33 -8.80 50.95
C GLY A 70 17.39 -9.21 49.82
N THR A 71 16.09 -9.14 50.09
CA THR A 71 15.01 -9.38 49.12
C THR A 71 14.10 -8.17 49.07
N LEU A 72 13.80 -7.70 47.86
CA LEU A 72 12.79 -6.69 47.61
C LEU A 72 11.44 -7.37 47.33
N VAL A 73 10.39 -6.92 48.01
CA VAL A 73 9.02 -7.37 47.80
C VAL A 73 8.27 -6.29 47.04
N TYR A 74 7.84 -6.61 45.81
CA TYR A 74 7.13 -5.68 44.93
C TYR A 74 6.11 -6.46 44.07
N PRO A 75 4.91 -5.90 43.84
CA PRO A 75 4.37 -4.71 44.49
C PRO A 75 3.85 -5.05 45.90
N LEU A 76 3.75 -4.04 46.77
CA LEU A 76 3.07 -4.21 48.08
C LEU A 76 1.56 -4.33 47.95
N SER A 77 0.98 -3.75 46.89
CA SER A 77 -0.44 -3.87 46.57
C SER A 77 -0.65 -3.79 45.05
N GLY A 78 -1.76 -4.35 44.56
CA GLY A 78 -2.06 -4.37 43.12
C GLY A 78 -1.53 -5.62 42.40
N THR A 79 -1.34 -5.51 41.10
CA THR A 79 -0.95 -6.62 40.23
C THR A 79 0.57 -6.75 40.12
N PRO A 80 1.14 -7.97 40.16
CA PRO A 80 2.56 -8.20 39.94
C PRO A 80 3.09 -7.60 38.63
N LEU A 81 4.41 -7.41 38.54
CA LEU A 81 5.07 -6.80 37.39
C LEU A 81 4.66 -7.52 36.09
N PRO A 82 3.96 -6.84 35.16
CA PRO A 82 3.43 -7.47 33.97
C PRO A 82 4.52 -7.85 32.97
N GLU A 83 4.23 -8.81 32.09
CA GLU A 83 5.12 -9.18 31.00
C GLU A 83 5.48 -7.97 30.10
N GLY A 84 6.72 -7.93 29.63
CA GLY A 84 7.25 -6.81 28.85
C GLY A 84 7.68 -5.59 29.67
N HIS A 85 7.43 -5.58 30.99
CA HIS A 85 7.95 -4.56 31.91
C HIS A 85 9.14 -5.11 32.68
N THR A 86 10.02 -4.22 33.15
CA THR A 86 11.18 -4.65 33.94
C THR A 86 11.35 -3.86 35.22
N LEU A 87 11.76 -4.55 36.27
CA LEU A 87 12.10 -3.98 37.57
C LEU A 87 13.61 -3.94 37.71
N THR A 88 14.16 -2.77 37.96
CA THR A 88 15.58 -2.59 38.26
C THR A 88 15.74 -2.19 39.71
N ILE A 89 16.57 -2.94 40.44
CA ILE A 89 16.90 -2.71 41.84
C ILE A 89 18.37 -2.28 41.90
N TYR A 90 18.68 -1.21 42.62
CA TYR A 90 20.03 -0.66 42.67
C TYR A 90 20.37 -0.04 44.03
N SER A 91 21.67 -0.02 44.33
CA SER A 91 22.25 0.62 45.51
C SER A 91 22.19 2.14 45.36
N ASP A 92 21.77 2.83 46.41
CA ASP A 92 21.69 4.28 46.54
C ASP A 92 22.11 4.70 47.96
N VAL A 93 23.39 4.56 48.26
CA VAL A 93 23.95 4.94 49.57
C VAL A 93 24.25 6.43 49.58
N ALA A 94 23.78 7.13 50.61
CA ALA A 94 24.09 8.54 50.79
C ALA A 94 25.62 8.76 50.89
N ILE A 95 26.14 9.66 50.05
CA ILE A 95 27.57 10.02 50.00
C ILE A 95 27.89 10.97 51.17
N THR A 96 27.94 10.41 52.37
CA THR A 96 28.20 11.14 53.62
C THR A 96 29.12 10.34 54.53
N GLN A 97 29.93 11.04 55.34
CA GLN A 97 30.70 10.44 56.42
C GLN A 97 29.91 10.54 57.73
N GLU A 98 29.65 9.40 58.38
CA GLU A 98 28.88 9.35 59.64
C GLU A 98 29.77 9.33 60.88
N LYS A 99 30.98 8.76 60.78
CA LYS A 99 31.90 8.61 61.91
C LYS A 99 32.87 9.78 62.00
N ALA A 100 32.83 10.48 63.13
CA ALA A 100 33.88 11.41 63.55
C ALA A 100 34.83 10.70 64.53
N TRP A 101 36.11 10.62 64.18
CA TRP A 101 37.14 10.05 65.04
C TRP A 101 37.62 11.08 66.07
N ASN A 102 37.81 10.66 67.31
CA ASN A 102 38.46 11.45 68.35
C ASN A 102 39.65 10.66 68.94
N ASN A 103 40.63 11.37 69.49
CA ASN A 103 41.86 10.75 70.01
C ASN A 103 41.72 10.22 71.45
N LEU A 104 40.53 10.30 72.05
CA LEU A 104 40.30 9.98 73.46
C LEU A 104 39.59 8.63 73.66
N ASP A 105 38.87 8.16 72.64
CA ASP A 105 38.17 6.89 72.68
C ASP A 105 39.06 5.72 72.21
N ALA A 106 38.82 4.56 72.81
CA ALA A 106 39.39 3.32 72.31
C ALA A 106 38.87 3.04 70.89
N ILE A 107 39.76 2.58 70.01
CA ILE A 107 39.39 2.23 68.63
C ILE A 107 38.48 1.00 68.64
N ASP A 108 37.24 1.18 68.16
CA ASP A 108 36.32 0.08 67.87
C ASP A 108 36.49 -0.36 66.41
N THR A 109 37.04 -1.56 66.21
CA THR A 109 37.26 -2.15 64.89
C THR A 109 35.96 -2.38 64.13
N THR A 110 34.83 -2.57 64.83
CA THR A 110 33.51 -2.75 64.21
C THR A 110 33.05 -1.46 63.54
N GLU A 111 33.34 -0.32 64.16
CA GLU A 111 33.00 1.00 63.63
C GLU A 111 33.89 1.39 62.47
N ILE A 112 35.16 0.96 62.49
CA ILE A 112 36.06 1.07 61.34
C ILE A 112 35.50 0.26 60.16
N GLU A 113 35.16 -1.01 60.39
CA GLU A 113 34.65 -1.89 59.34
C GLU A 113 33.38 -1.32 58.69
N LYS A 114 32.42 -0.82 59.47
CA LYS A 114 31.22 -0.17 58.93
C LYS A 114 31.54 1.03 58.04
N ALA A 115 32.52 1.85 58.43
CA ALA A 115 32.93 3.01 57.64
C ALA A 115 33.58 2.57 56.31
N ASP A 116 34.46 1.57 56.35
CA ASP A 116 35.14 1.02 55.18
C ASP A 116 34.16 0.33 54.22
N ASP A 117 33.18 -0.41 54.76
CA ASP A 117 32.10 -1.04 54.00
C ASP A 117 31.26 0.00 53.27
N LYS A 118 30.89 1.10 53.96
CA LYS A 118 30.13 2.20 53.36
C LYS A 118 30.92 2.87 52.23
N LEU A 119 32.19 3.19 52.46
CA LEU A 119 33.06 3.78 51.45
C LEU A 119 33.21 2.87 50.23
N THR A 120 33.43 1.57 50.45
CA THR A 120 33.53 0.58 49.37
C THR A 120 32.24 0.53 48.55
N ARG A 121 31.08 0.58 49.21
CA ARG A 121 29.78 0.61 48.53
C ARG A 121 29.59 1.88 47.70
N ILE A 122 29.95 3.05 48.23
CA ILE A 122 29.92 4.33 47.50
C ILE A 122 30.82 4.25 46.26
N CYS A 123 32.05 3.71 46.37
CA CYS A 123 32.94 3.54 45.23
C CYS A 123 32.36 2.63 44.14
N LEU A 124 31.72 1.52 44.52
CA LEU A 124 31.06 0.62 43.56
C LEU A 124 29.84 1.29 42.90
N GLN A 125 29.06 2.07 43.65
CA GLN A 125 27.94 2.83 43.11
C GLN A 125 28.43 3.89 42.11
N LEU A 126 29.44 4.70 42.47
CA LEU A 126 30.03 5.69 41.57
C LEU A 126 30.61 5.03 40.31
N LYS A 127 31.22 3.84 40.43
CA LYS A 127 31.69 3.07 39.27
C LYS A 127 30.53 2.68 38.34
N GLU A 128 29.38 2.31 38.89
CA GLU A 128 28.16 2.00 38.12
C GLU A 128 27.62 3.26 37.43
N GLU A 129 27.48 4.37 38.16
CA GLU A 129 26.99 5.64 37.63
C GLU A 129 27.89 6.17 36.51
N LEU A 130 29.21 6.20 36.73
CA LEU A 130 30.20 6.54 35.71
C LEU A 130 30.17 5.56 34.53
N GLY A 131 29.76 4.31 34.75
CA GLY A 131 29.56 3.32 33.70
C GLY A 131 28.39 3.65 32.77
N ARG A 132 27.42 4.48 33.23
CA ARG A 132 26.26 4.95 32.44
C ARG A 132 26.50 6.29 31.75
N CYS A 133 27.59 6.99 32.06
CA CYS A 133 27.92 8.26 31.43
C CYS A 133 28.56 8.07 30.05
N ILE A 134 28.40 9.08 29.19
CA ILE A 134 29.23 9.25 27.99
C ILE A 134 30.63 9.65 28.46
N LYS A 135 31.66 8.93 27.99
CA LYS A 135 33.06 9.17 28.39
C LYS A 135 33.85 9.71 27.23
N LEU A 136 34.71 10.67 27.53
CA LEU A 136 35.69 11.18 26.60
C LEU A 136 36.97 10.33 26.65
N PRO A 137 37.75 10.28 25.57
CA PRO A 137 39.04 9.59 25.56
C PRO A 137 39.97 10.14 26.63
N VAL A 138 40.73 9.26 27.29
CA VAL A 138 41.68 9.64 28.36
C VAL A 138 42.78 10.61 27.88
N ALA A 139 43.12 10.58 26.60
CA ALA A 139 44.12 11.44 25.98
C ALA A 139 43.53 12.73 25.39
N ALA A 140 42.24 13.00 25.56
CA ALA A 140 41.62 14.22 25.08
C ALA A 140 42.32 15.44 25.74
N PRO A 141 42.92 16.35 24.95
CA PRO A 141 43.70 17.46 25.50
C PRO A 141 42.82 18.45 26.28
N THR A 142 41.53 18.53 25.95
CA THR A 142 40.53 19.39 26.57
C THR A 142 39.16 18.70 26.52
N PRO A 143 38.82 17.89 27.55
CA PRO A 143 37.57 17.12 27.57
C PRO A 143 36.30 17.98 27.33
N GLU A 144 36.34 19.23 27.75
CA GLU A 144 35.18 20.13 27.76
C GLU A 144 34.86 20.74 26.39
N THR A 145 35.78 20.65 25.41
CA THR A 145 35.65 21.31 24.10
C THR A 145 35.61 20.35 22.90
N ASP A 146 35.98 19.08 23.05
CA ASP A 146 36.12 18.13 21.92
C ASP A 146 34.82 17.41 21.52
N ILE A 147 33.84 17.29 22.42
CA ILE A 147 32.49 16.82 22.08
C ILE A 147 31.49 17.68 22.84
N ASN A 148 30.90 18.66 22.16
CA ASN A 148 29.74 19.39 22.69
C ASN A 148 28.53 18.43 22.64
N PRO A 149 27.80 18.20 23.75
CA PRO A 149 26.56 17.42 23.74
C PRO A 149 25.57 17.88 22.66
N GLU A 150 25.59 19.17 22.32
CA GLU A 150 24.78 19.73 21.22
C GLU A 150 25.11 19.10 19.86
N ASP A 151 26.38 18.76 19.58
CA ASP A 151 26.78 18.10 18.33
C ASP A 151 26.23 16.67 18.26
N LEU A 152 26.21 15.95 19.38
CA LEU A 152 25.63 14.61 19.45
C LEU A 152 24.11 14.66 19.18
N PHE A 153 23.42 15.63 19.76
CA PHE A 153 22.00 15.85 19.49
C PHE A 153 21.76 16.30 18.04
N ALA A 154 22.61 17.15 17.47
CA ALA A 154 22.53 17.57 16.09
C ALA A 154 22.70 16.40 15.11
N VAL A 155 23.64 15.47 15.38
CA VAL A 155 23.81 14.24 14.58
C VAL A 155 22.58 13.35 14.67
N ARG A 156 22.01 13.15 15.87
CA ARG A 156 20.76 12.41 16.05
C ARG A 156 19.63 13.05 15.24
N ASP A 157 19.45 14.35 15.36
CA ASP A 157 18.35 15.08 14.73
C ASP A 157 18.50 15.06 13.20
N SER A 158 19.74 15.19 12.71
CA SER A 158 20.06 15.02 11.27
C SER A 158 19.73 13.61 10.78
N ALA A 159 20.02 12.57 11.56
CA ALA A 159 19.68 11.20 11.23
C ALA A 159 18.16 10.96 11.22
N LEU A 160 17.42 11.55 12.17
CA LEU A 160 15.95 11.50 12.20
C LEU A 160 15.35 12.21 10.97
N ALA A 161 15.84 13.41 10.64
CA ALA A 161 15.39 14.15 9.45
C ALA A 161 15.69 13.38 8.15
N ALA A 162 16.85 12.73 8.05
CA ALA A 162 17.21 11.90 6.91
C ALA A 162 16.29 10.67 6.78
N ARG A 163 15.98 10.00 7.89
CA ARG A 163 15.01 8.90 7.93
C ARG A 163 13.63 9.36 7.46
N ASP A 164 13.12 10.47 7.98
CA ASP A 164 11.79 10.97 7.66
C ASP A 164 11.71 11.39 6.18
N SER A 165 12.78 11.99 5.64
CA SER A 165 12.90 12.30 4.21
C SER A 165 12.89 11.05 3.34
N ALA A 166 13.50 9.95 3.79
CA ALA A 166 13.47 8.67 3.08
C ALA A 166 12.06 8.05 3.05
N LEU A 167 11.33 8.07 4.18
CA LEU A 167 9.95 7.60 4.25
C LEU A 167 9.01 8.41 3.33
N ILE A 168 9.18 9.72 3.29
CA ILE A 168 8.43 10.60 2.38
C ILE A 168 8.76 10.25 0.92
N SER A 169 10.04 10.03 0.60
CA SER A 169 10.47 9.64 -0.76
C SER A 169 9.89 8.30 -1.19
N GLU A 170 9.84 7.32 -0.29
CA GLU A 170 9.18 6.03 -0.52
C GLU A 170 7.68 6.19 -0.81
N ALA A 171 6.97 7.00 -0.02
CA ALA A 171 5.56 7.28 -0.23
C ALA A 171 5.29 7.96 -1.60
N HIS A 172 6.13 8.91 -2.00
CA HIS A 172 6.05 9.54 -3.32
C HIS A 172 6.31 8.55 -4.46
N ALA A 173 7.28 7.65 -4.30
CA ALA A 173 7.58 6.62 -5.29
C ALA A 173 6.40 5.66 -5.46
N ASN A 174 5.80 5.19 -4.35
CA ASN A 174 4.62 4.33 -4.38
C ASN A 174 3.41 5.01 -5.04
N THR A 175 3.17 6.29 -4.71
CA THR A 175 2.10 7.07 -5.33
C THR A 175 2.33 7.23 -6.83
N SER A 176 3.56 7.56 -7.24
CA SER A 176 3.91 7.72 -8.66
C SER A 176 3.76 6.42 -9.44
N ALA A 177 4.15 5.28 -8.84
CA ALA A 177 3.97 3.97 -9.44
C ALA A 177 2.49 3.62 -9.63
N SER A 178 1.63 3.95 -8.66
CA SER A 178 0.18 3.73 -8.77
C SER A 178 -0.44 4.57 -9.88
N VAL A 179 -0.09 5.86 -9.97
CA VAL A 179 -0.58 6.75 -11.03
C VAL A 179 -0.14 6.26 -12.41
N ALA A 180 1.12 5.87 -12.55
CA ALA A 180 1.63 5.33 -13.82
C ALA A 180 0.90 4.04 -14.25
N ALA A 181 0.54 3.18 -13.30
CA ALA A 181 -0.25 1.97 -13.58
C ALA A 181 -1.68 2.31 -14.03
N GLU A 182 -2.32 3.30 -13.40
CA GLU A 182 -3.64 3.78 -13.78
C GLU A 182 -3.64 4.42 -15.17
N ASP A 183 -2.67 5.27 -15.47
CA ASP A 183 -2.51 5.90 -16.78
C ASP A 183 -2.29 4.84 -17.89
N ALA A 184 -1.52 3.79 -17.60
CA ALA A 184 -1.33 2.68 -18.53
C ALA A 184 -2.66 1.93 -18.82
N LEU A 185 -3.51 1.72 -17.81
CA LEU A 185 -4.82 1.10 -17.98
C LEU A 185 -5.78 2.00 -18.77
N ASN A 186 -5.77 3.30 -18.50
CA ASN A 186 -6.57 4.28 -19.22
C ASN A 186 -6.16 4.35 -20.70
N ALA A 187 -4.85 4.35 -20.98
CA ALA A 187 -4.32 4.32 -22.34
C ALA A 187 -4.70 3.02 -23.08
N ALA A 188 -4.63 1.86 -22.41
CA ALA A 188 -5.05 0.58 -22.98
C ALA A 188 -6.56 0.57 -23.30
N THR A 189 -7.39 1.10 -22.40
CA THR A 189 -8.83 1.22 -22.60
C THR A 189 -9.16 2.14 -23.77
N ALA A 190 -8.48 3.28 -23.87
CA ALA A 190 -8.64 4.21 -25.00
C ALA A 190 -8.26 3.54 -26.34
N ALA A 191 -7.20 2.74 -26.37
CA ALA A 191 -6.78 1.99 -27.55
C ALA A 191 -7.84 0.94 -27.98
N VAL A 192 -8.42 0.20 -27.03
CA VAL A 192 -9.51 -0.75 -27.31
C VAL A 192 -10.75 -0.03 -27.86
N ASN A 193 -11.14 1.09 -27.26
CA ASN A 193 -12.28 1.88 -27.74
C ASN A 193 -12.04 2.44 -29.15
N ALA A 194 -10.82 2.91 -29.44
CA ALA A 194 -10.46 3.38 -30.78
C ALA A 194 -10.54 2.25 -31.83
N ALA A 195 -10.10 1.04 -31.49
CA ALA A 195 -10.21 -0.13 -32.36
C ALA A 195 -11.68 -0.49 -32.62
N ALA A 196 -12.52 -0.55 -31.58
CA ALA A 196 -13.94 -0.84 -31.71
C ALA A 196 -14.68 0.21 -32.58
N LEU A 197 -14.34 1.49 -32.43
CA LEU A 197 -14.89 2.56 -33.29
C LEU A 197 -14.46 2.39 -34.75
N SER A 198 -13.22 1.97 -35.00
CA SER A 198 -12.72 1.71 -36.35
C SER A 198 -13.46 0.54 -37.01
N GLU A 199 -13.72 -0.54 -36.26
CA GLU A 199 -14.49 -1.70 -36.75
C GLU A 199 -15.94 -1.31 -37.04
N ALA A 200 -16.58 -0.55 -36.15
CA ALA A 200 -17.94 -0.04 -36.35
C ALA A 200 -18.05 0.86 -37.59
N ALA A 201 -17.04 1.71 -37.83
CA ALA A 201 -16.98 2.56 -39.03
C ALA A 201 -16.88 1.72 -40.31
N ALA A 202 -16.03 0.69 -40.33
CA ALA A 202 -15.90 -0.22 -41.47
C ALA A 202 -17.21 -1.00 -41.75
N ALA A 203 -17.89 -1.46 -40.69
CA ALA A 203 -19.19 -2.12 -40.82
C ALA A 203 -20.28 -1.18 -41.37
N ALA A 204 -20.27 0.09 -40.93
CA ALA A 204 -21.18 1.11 -41.44
C ALA A 204 -20.93 1.41 -42.93
N GLU A 205 -19.66 1.48 -43.35
CA GLU A 205 -19.28 1.65 -44.76
C GLU A 205 -19.79 0.48 -45.62
N SER A 206 -19.56 -0.76 -45.18
CA SER A 206 -20.07 -1.95 -45.87
C SER A 206 -21.59 -1.97 -45.98
N SER A 207 -22.30 -1.54 -44.93
CA SER A 207 -23.76 -1.48 -44.90
C SER A 207 -24.31 -0.41 -45.84
N ALA A 208 -23.63 0.74 -45.91
CA ALA A 208 -23.95 1.81 -46.84
C ALA A 208 -23.73 1.37 -48.31
N ALA A 209 -22.63 0.67 -48.59
CA ALA A 209 -22.36 0.11 -49.92
C ALA A 209 -23.42 -0.92 -50.35
N ALA A 210 -23.81 -1.83 -49.46
CA ALA A 210 -24.86 -2.81 -49.74
C ALA A 210 -26.21 -2.13 -50.02
N SER A 211 -26.55 -1.10 -49.23
CA SER A 211 -27.77 -0.32 -49.40
C SER A 211 -27.79 0.44 -50.74
N ALA A 212 -26.64 0.99 -51.18
CA ALA A 212 -26.51 1.64 -52.48
C ALA A 212 -26.69 0.65 -53.66
N GLN A 213 -26.15 -0.56 -53.53
CA GLN A 213 -26.34 -1.63 -54.52
C GLN A 213 -27.80 -2.09 -54.62
N LEU A 214 -28.47 -2.27 -53.47
CA LEU A 214 -29.90 -2.59 -53.42
C LEU A 214 -30.74 -1.48 -54.05
N ALA A 215 -30.44 -0.22 -53.75
CA ALA A 215 -31.14 0.92 -54.36
C ALA A 215 -30.97 0.96 -55.89
N THR A 216 -29.76 0.68 -56.40
CA THR A 216 -29.49 0.61 -57.85
C THR A 216 -30.22 -0.55 -58.51
N SER A 217 -30.25 -1.71 -57.86
CA SER A 217 -30.96 -2.90 -58.34
C SER A 217 -32.48 -2.66 -58.37
N ALA A 218 -33.02 -2.06 -57.30
CA ALA A 218 -34.44 -1.69 -57.22
C ALA A 218 -34.83 -0.64 -58.25
N ALA A 219 -34.00 0.38 -58.48
CA ALA A 219 -34.23 1.38 -59.52
C ALA A 219 -34.24 0.76 -60.93
N SER A 220 -33.34 -0.17 -61.21
CA SER A 220 -33.28 -0.90 -62.47
C SER A 220 -34.53 -1.79 -62.68
N ALA A 221 -34.96 -2.48 -61.63
CA ALA A 221 -36.19 -3.28 -61.65
C ALA A 221 -37.44 -2.41 -61.87
N ALA A 222 -37.54 -1.26 -61.18
CA ALA A 222 -38.64 -0.32 -61.35
C ALA A 222 -38.69 0.27 -62.78
N PHE A 223 -37.53 0.57 -63.38
CA PHE A 223 -37.46 1.02 -64.77
C PHE A 223 -37.98 -0.06 -65.74
N GLY A 224 -37.59 -1.33 -65.54
CA GLY A 224 -38.09 -2.44 -66.36
C GLY A 224 -39.61 -2.62 -66.25
N ALA A 225 -40.15 -2.55 -65.03
CA ALA A 225 -41.58 -2.75 -64.75
C ALA A 225 -42.49 -1.61 -65.28
N ALA A 226 -41.94 -0.42 -65.54
CA ALA A 226 -42.72 0.71 -66.06
C ALA A 226 -42.99 0.65 -67.57
N ALA A 227 -42.42 -0.32 -68.29
CA ALA A 227 -42.60 -0.45 -69.73
C ALA A 227 -44.01 -0.92 -70.10
N SER A 228 -44.60 -0.33 -71.13
CA SER A 228 -45.90 -0.76 -71.65
C SER A 228 -45.77 -2.08 -72.44
N ALA A 229 -46.81 -2.91 -72.44
CA ALA A 229 -46.82 -4.13 -73.25
C ALA A 229 -46.62 -3.83 -74.74
N TYR A 230 -45.83 -4.66 -75.43
CA TYR A 230 -45.62 -4.55 -76.87
C TYR A 230 -46.94 -4.67 -77.64
N ASP A 231 -47.15 -3.76 -78.61
CA ASP A 231 -48.28 -3.75 -79.53
C ASP A 231 -47.77 -3.77 -80.98
N PRO A 232 -48.10 -4.80 -81.78
CA PRO A 232 -47.60 -4.95 -83.15
C PRO A 232 -48.08 -3.85 -84.12
N THR A 233 -49.06 -3.04 -83.73
CA THR A 233 -49.61 -1.96 -84.56
C THR A 233 -48.85 -0.64 -84.41
N ILE A 234 -48.10 -0.48 -83.32
CA ILE A 234 -47.32 0.73 -83.02
C ILE A 234 -45.96 0.66 -83.71
N ASN A 235 -45.50 1.80 -84.24
CA ASN A 235 -44.12 1.94 -84.70
C ASN A 235 -43.25 2.45 -83.55
N TYR A 236 -42.28 1.64 -83.15
CA TYR A 236 -41.32 1.98 -82.09
C TYR A 236 -40.01 2.45 -82.72
N ASP A 237 -39.36 3.43 -82.10
CA ASP A 237 -38.02 3.90 -82.49
C ASP A 237 -37.15 4.13 -81.26
N PHE A 238 -35.84 4.32 -81.42
CA PHE A 238 -34.99 4.63 -80.28
C PHE A 238 -35.41 5.96 -79.63
N PRO A 239 -35.66 6.03 -78.30
CA PRO A 239 -35.34 5.03 -77.27
C PRO A 239 -36.58 4.33 -76.64
N ASP A 240 -37.65 4.08 -77.41
CA ASP A 240 -38.89 3.46 -76.92
C ASP A 240 -38.66 2.10 -76.25
N VAL A 241 -39.37 1.87 -75.15
CA VAL A 241 -39.22 0.70 -74.29
C VAL A 241 -40.55 -0.02 -74.14
N VAL A 242 -40.54 -1.33 -74.34
CA VAL A 242 -41.73 -2.19 -74.25
C VAL A 242 -41.44 -3.46 -73.45
N ALA A 243 -42.47 -4.00 -72.82
CA ALA A 243 -42.45 -5.34 -72.24
C ALA A 243 -42.80 -6.36 -73.34
N GLY A 244 -41.87 -7.29 -73.58
CA GLY A 244 -42.10 -8.46 -74.42
C GLY A 244 -42.97 -9.49 -73.69
N PRO A 245 -43.62 -10.42 -74.42
CA PRO A 245 -44.46 -11.44 -73.82
C PRO A 245 -43.68 -12.53 -73.06
N ASP A 246 -42.35 -12.55 -73.18
CA ASP A 246 -41.44 -13.35 -72.36
C ASP A 246 -41.18 -12.75 -70.96
N GLY A 247 -41.86 -11.65 -70.60
CA GLY A 247 -41.73 -10.98 -69.31
C GLY A 247 -40.46 -10.12 -69.19
N HIS A 248 -39.75 -9.89 -70.29
CA HIS A 248 -38.56 -9.04 -70.33
C HIS A 248 -38.82 -7.70 -70.99
N THR A 249 -38.09 -6.68 -70.55
CA THR A 249 -38.20 -5.34 -71.10
C THR A 249 -37.14 -5.11 -72.17
N TYR A 250 -37.55 -4.59 -73.32
CA TYR A 250 -36.71 -4.36 -74.49
C TYR A 250 -36.77 -2.89 -74.92
N ARG A 251 -35.66 -2.38 -75.45
CA ARG A 251 -35.56 -1.05 -76.08
C ARG A 251 -35.32 -1.19 -77.57
N ALA A 252 -36.09 -0.45 -78.37
CA ALA A 252 -35.87 -0.37 -79.82
C ALA A 252 -34.53 0.34 -80.10
N ILE A 253 -33.73 -0.21 -81.00
CA ILE A 253 -32.46 0.41 -81.44
C ILE A 253 -32.53 1.00 -82.85
N SER A 254 -33.62 0.74 -83.56
CA SER A 254 -33.95 1.31 -84.86
C SER A 254 -35.47 1.28 -85.06
N PRO A 255 -36.03 2.04 -86.02
CA PRO A 255 -37.47 2.01 -86.30
C PRO A 255 -37.96 0.59 -86.60
N VAL A 256 -38.98 0.15 -85.87
CA VAL A 256 -39.57 -1.18 -85.98
C VAL A 256 -41.09 -1.12 -85.83
N GLN A 257 -41.79 -1.86 -86.69
CA GLN A 257 -43.24 -2.08 -86.58
C GLN A 257 -43.53 -3.56 -86.85
N GLY A 258 -44.38 -4.16 -86.00
CA GLY A 258 -44.86 -5.54 -86.20
C GLY A 258 -43.86 -6.66 -85.93
N GLN A 259 -42.59 -6.38 -85.60
CA GLN A 259 -41.61 -7.39 -85.19
C GLN A 259 -41.47 -7.44 -83.66
N GLU A 260 -41.78 -8.61 -83.11
CA GLU A 260 -41.80 -8.88 -81.67
C GLU A 260 -40.41 -8.77 -81.02
N PRO A 261 -40.31 -8.19 -79.81
CA PRO A 261 -39.09 -8.18 -79.03
C PRO A 261 -38.68 -9.59 -78.58
N GLY A 262 -37.38 -9.89 -78.62
CA GLY A 262 -36.88 -11.19 -78.19
C GLY A 262 -35.36 -11.26 -78.06
N SER A 263 -34.87 -12.23 -77.27
CA SER A 263 -33.44 -12.48 -77.08
C SER A 263 -32.78 -12.92 -78.40
N GLY A 264 -31.94 -12.05 -78.98
CA GLY A 264 -31.28 -12.28 -80.26
C GLY A 264 -31.81 -11.45 -81.43
N SER A 265 -32.75 -10.54 -81.19
CA SER A 265 -33.18 -9.56 -82.19
C SER A 265 -32.10 -8.50 -82.46
N GLU A 266 -31.81 -8.20 -83.73
CA GLU A 266 -30.88 -7.14 -84.13
C GLU A 266 -31.47 -5.73 -83.99
N ILE A 267 -32.74 -5.61 -83.62
CA ILE A 267 -33.48 -4.33 -83.53
C ILE A 267 -34.07 -4.06 -82.14
N TRP A 268 -33.99 -5.03 -81.22
CA TRP A 268 -34.41 -4.91 -79.83
C TRP A 268 -33.26 -5.28 -78.88
N THR A 269 -32.93 -4.40 -77.94
CA THR A 269 -31.94 -4.69 -76.88
C THR A 269 -32.66 -4.95 -75.57
N ARG A 270 -32.42 -6.11 -74.96
CA ARG A 270 -32.95 -6.45 -73.63
C ARG A 270 -32.32 -5.55 -72.57
N LEU A 271 -33.15 -4.94 -71.72
CA LEU A 271 -32.72 -4.02 -70.65
C LEU A 271 -32.79 -4.65 -69.25
N THR A 272 -33.60 -5.68 -69.05
CA THR A 272 -33.67 -6.40 -67.77
C THR A 272 -32.50 -7.37 -67.63
N LEU A 273 -31.84 -7.36 -66.48
CA LEU A 273 -30.91 -8.43 -66.10
C LEU A 273 -31.70 -9.73 -65.86
N ASP A 274 -31.08 -10.90 -66.00
CA ASP A 274 -31.63 -12.16 -65.49
C ASP A 274 -31.62 -12.08 -63.95
N VAL A 275 -32.59 -11.37 -63.39
CA VAL A 275 -32.98 -11.55 -62.00
C VAL A 275 -33.90 -12.76 -61.95
N SER A 276 -33.68 -13.66 -60.98
CA SER A 276 -34.61 -14.77 -60.70
C SER A 276 -36.05 -14.24 -60.71
N PRO A 277 -37.01 -14.96 -61.33
CA PRO A 277 -38.30 -14.39 -61.67
C PRO A 277 -39.03 -13.94 -60.40
N LEU A 278 -39.08 -12.62 -60.20
CA LEU A 278 -39.86 -11.95 -59.15
C LEU A 278 -41.36 -11.97 -59.48
N PHE A 279 -41.68 -12.31 -60.73
CA PHE A 279 -43.02 -12.43 -61.26
C PHE A 279 -43.14 -13.76 -62.00
N ASP A 280 -44.17 -14.53 -61.66
CA ASP A 280 -44.53 -15.77 -62.34
C ASP A 280 -45.94 -15.60 -62.94
N GLN A 281 -46.35 -16.48 -63.86
CA GLN A 281 -47.72 -16.50 -64.36
C GLN A 281 -48.48 -17.63 -63.69
N ASP A 282 -49.67 -17.33 -63.16
CA ASP A 282 -50.56 -18.39 -62.71
C ASP A 282 -51.18 -19.14 -63.90
N MET A 283 -51.97 -20.18 -63.60
CA MET A 283 -52.52 -21.07 -64.63
C MET A 283 -53.57 -20.38 -65.52
N ASP A 284 -54.00 -19.18 -65.17
CA ASP A 284 -54.97 -18.37 -65.92
C ASP A 284 -54.26 -17.26 -66.73
N GLY A 285 -52.93 -17.16 -66.61
CA GLY A 285 -52.09 -16.21 -67.36
C GLY A 285 -51.90 -14.86 -66.66
N ASP A 286 -52.32 -14.73 -65.41
CA ASP A 286 -52.15 -13.50 -64.63
C ASP A 286 -50.74 -13.44 -64.03
N VAL A 287 -50.13 -12.26 -64.09
CA VAL A 287 -48.78 -12.02 -63.55
C VAL A 287 -48.87 -11.88 -62.02
N ILE A 288 -48.34 -12.85 -61.28
CA ILE A 288 -48.30 -12.88 -59.82
C ILE A 288 -46.90 -12.57 -59.28
N PHE A 289 -46.83 -11.84 -58.16
CA PHE A 289 -45.57 -11.52 -57.49
C PHE A 289 -45.10 -12.71 -56.64
N VAL A 290 -43.90 -13.24 -56.92
CA VAL A 290 -43.26 -14.29 -56.11
C VAL A 290 -42.15 -13.63 -55.30
N GLY A 291 -42.48 -13.28 -54.07
CA GLY A 291 -41.54 -12.72 -53.08
C GLY A 291 -40.62 -13.78 -52.48
#